data_AF-A0A7C5CUS7-F1
#
_entry.id   AF-A0A7C5CUS7-F1
#
_cell.length_a   1.000
_cell.length_b   1.000
_cell.length_c   1.000
_cell.angle_alpha   90.00
_cell.angle_beta   90.00
_cell.angle_gamma   90.00
#
_symmetry.space_group_name_H-M   'P 1'
#
loop_
_entity.id
_entity.type
_entity.pdbx_description
1 polymer ?
#
loop_
_entity_poly.entity_id
_entity_poly.type
_entity_poly.pdbx_seq_one_letter_code
_entity_poly.pdbx_strand_id
1 'polypeptide(L)'
;MDGQEALHRGYEVYRSPVDGGTMRIVFIADAHLRGTEDENQRRLVEFLDWLATERPDKLVILGDLFEFWTGFNGVIYSHYFPVLKGFEHLKNAGTEIIYLEGNHDFSLGPFFTGFLGAKVYRDSATIELDGKRFYLAHGDIVDPSLGYNLWRWFLRSPIFRLILMVVHPSFMWKIAMRLSDRGKLYPERASTIERRHREFAKRRIMAGYDVVVLAHSHIQGIERLTTDRKEGIYANPGGWREACKYMVYQDGEFMLKKYS
;
A
#
# COMPACT_ATOMS: atom_id res chain seq x y z
N MET A 1 -20.92 17.27 31.66
CA MET A 1 -20.35 18.49 31.05
C MET A 1 -18.86 18.21 30.89
N ASP A 2 -18.53 17.29 29.99
CA ASP A 2 -18.46 17.45 28.53
C ASP A 2 -17.14 18.11 28.14
N GLY A 3 -16.34 17.37 27.38
CA GLY A 3 -14.92 17.58 27.18
C GLY A 3 -14.29 16.41 26.43
N GLN A 4 -14.91 16.02 25.31
CA GLN A 4 -14.22 15.26 24.27
C GLN A 4 -13.86 16.21 23.14
N GLU A 5 -12.61 16.67 23.14
CA GLU A 5 -12.02 17.36 21.99
C GLU A 5 -11.93 16.40 20.80
N ALA A 6 -12.54 16.83 19.71
CA ALA A 6 -12.58 16.16 18.42
C ALA A 6 -11.20 16.13 17.76
N LEU A 7 -10.67 14.94 17.52
CA LEU A 7 -9.58 14.69 16.58
C LEU A 7 -10.15 14.60 15.15
N HIS A 8 -10.41 15.74 14.52
CA HIS A 8 -10.59 15.81 13.06
C HIS A 8 -9.23 15.71 12.37
N ARG A 9 -8.86 14.51 11.90
CA ARG A 9 -7.76 14.34 10.93
C ARG A 9 -8.28 14.67 9.53
N GLY A 10 -7.63 15.61 8.86
CA GLY A 10 -8.01 16.14 7.55
C GLY A 10 -8.14 15.06 6.48
N TYR A 11 -9.25 15.10 5.75
CA TYR A 11 -9.49 14.29 4.56
C TYR A 11 -9.16 15.16 3.34
N GLU A 12 -8.18 14.77 2.53
CA GLU A 12 -8.00 15.37 1.21
C GLU A 12 -8.91 14.66 0.21
N VAL A 13 -9.89 15.40 -0.33
CA VAL A 13 -10.76 14.94 -1.42
C VAL A 13 -10.09 15.30 -2.73
N TYR A 14 -9.55 14.31 -3.43
CA TYR A 14 -9.06 14.50 -4.79
C TYR A 14 -10.24 14.54 -5.77
N ARG A 15 -10.30 15.57 -6.62
CA ARG A 15 -11.26 15.69 -7.73
C ARG A 15 -10.52 15.57 -9.05
N SER A 16 -11.01 14.71 -9.94
CA SER A 16 -10.43 14.51 -11.28
C SER A 16 -10.36 15.83 -12.07
N PRO A 17 -9.28 16.10 -12.82
CA PRO A 17 -9.27 17.16 -13.82
C PRO A 17 -10.34 16.89 -14.88
N VAL A 18 -10.99 17.97 -15.31
CA VAL A 18 -12.05 17.99 -16.33
C VAL A 18 -11.37 18.08 -17.69
N ASP A 19 -10.94 16.96 -18.25
CA ASP A 19 -10.63 16.83 -19.68
C ASP A 19 -10.90 15.37 -20.08
N GLY A 20 -11.65 15.16 -21.17
CA GLY A 20 -12.37 13.93 -21.56
C GLY A 20 -11.58 12.62 -21.78
N GLY A 21 -10.43 12.41 -21.14
CA GLY A 21 -9.80 11.09 -21.01
C GLY A 21 -10.28 10.37 -19.74
N THR A 22 -10.46 9.06 -19.82
CA THR A 22 -10.80 8.25 -18.65
C THR A 22 -9.54 7.96 -17.83
N MET A 23 -9.59 8.26 -16.52
CA MET A 23 -8.41 8.09 -15.67
C MET A 23 -8.04 6.61 -15.53
N ARG A 24 -6.78 6.30 -15.83
CA ARG A 24 -6.15 4.99 -15.67
C ARG A 24 -5.35 4.95 -14.37
N ILE A 25 -5.81 4.14 -13.43
CA ILE A 25 -5.11 3.91 -12.15
C ILE A 25 -4.57 2.50 -12.12
N VAL A 26 -3.30 2.35 -11.75
CA VAL A 26 -2.65 1.07 -11.53
C VAL A 26 -2.45 0.85 -10.03
N PHE A 27 -2.76 -0.36 -9.56
CA PHE A 27 -2.64 -0.77 -8.16
C PHE A 27 -1.64 -1.91 -8.03
N ILE A 28 -0.69 -1.79 -7.10
CA ILE A 28 0.26 -2.84 -6.72
C ILE A 28 0.36 -2.95 -5.19
N ALA A 29 0.81 -4.10 -4.69
CA ALA A 29 1.00 -4.33 -3.26
C ALA A 29 1.95 -5.53 -3.02
N ASP A 30 2.41 -5.69 -1.78
CA ASP A 30 3.04 -6.91 -1.27
C ASP A 30 4.23 -7.40 -2.16
N ALA A 31 5.11 -6.48 -2.53
CA ALA A 31 6.31 -6.82 -3.29
C ALA A 31 7.42 -7.39 -2.40
N HIS A 32 7.52 -6.97 -1.13
CA HIS A 32 8.54 -7.40 -0.16
C HIS A 32 9.96 -7.49 -0.74
N LEU A 33 10.42 -6.42 -1.38
CA LEU A 33 11.73 -6.36 -2.02
C LEU A 33 12.86 -6.51 -0.99
N ARG A 34 13.88 -7.33 -1.31
CA ARG A 34 15.03 -7.58 -0.42
C ARG A 34 16.38 -7.08 -0.94
N GLY A 35 16.44 -6.48 -2.11
CA GLY A 35 17.66 -5.89 -2.67
C GLY A 35 18.00 -6.39 -4.08
N THR A 36 19.22 -6.09 -4.55
CA THR A 36 19.61 -6.24 -5.96
C THR A 36 19.69 -7.68 -6.47
N GLU A 37 19.95 -8.64 -5.59
CA GLU A 37 19.96 -10.08 -5.93
C GLU A 37 18.54 -10.69 -5.96
N ASP A 38 17.53 -9.90 -5.58
CA ASP A 38 16.13 -10.32 -5.61
C ASP A 38 15.57 -10.16 -7.01
N GLU A 39 15.36 -11.29 -7.70
CA GLU A 39 14.72 -11.36 -9.01
C GLU A 39 13.36 -10.62 -9.03
N ASN A 40 12.64 -10.62 -7.91
CA ASN A 40 11.38 -9.89 -7.79
C ASN A 40 11.58 -8.37 -7.85
N GLN A 41 12.71 -7.86 -7.33
CA GLN A 41 13.10 -6.47 -7.46
C GLN A 41 13.42 -6.10 -8.91
N ARG A 42 14.17 -6.95 -9.61
CA ARG A 42 14.47 -6.74 -11.03
C ARG A 42 13.17 -6.63 -11.85
N ARG A 43 12.24 -7.57 -11.65
CA ARG A 43 10.93 -7.56 -12.31
C ARG A 43 10.12 -6.32 -12.00
N LEU A 44 10.14 -5.84 -10.76
CA LEU A 44 9.43 -4.62 -10.40
C LEU A 44 10.05 -3.40 -11.09
N VAL A 45 11.38 -3.30 -11.14
CA VAL A 45 12.06 -2.19 -11.86
C VAL A 45 11.65 -2.18 -13.34
N GLU A 46 11.69 -3.34 -14.01
CA GLU A 46 11.26 -3.47 -15.41
C GLU A 46 9.80 -3.07 -15.60
N PHE A 47 8.93 -3.46 -14.67
CA PHE A 47 7.53 -3.05 -14.68
C PHE A 47 7.35 -1.54 -14.48
N LEU A 48 8.10 -0.90 -13.58
CA LEU A 48 8.02 0.54 -13.37
C LEU A 48 8.51 1.30 -14.61
N ASP A 49 9.57 0.82 -15.26
CA ASP A 49 10.08 1.40 -16.51
C ASP A 49 9.06 1.24 -17.65
N TRP A 50 8.48 0.05 -17.82
CA TRP A 50 7.38 -0.17 -18.76
C TRP A 50 6.19 0.74 -18.45
N LEU A 51 5.80 0.83 -17.18
CA LEU A 51 4.66 1.62 -16.74
C LEU A 51 4.89 3.12 -17.00
N ALA A 52 6.13 3.60 -16.93
CA ALA A 52 6.49 4.97 -17.31
C ALA A 52 6.27 5.25 -18.80
N THR A 53 6.40 4.24 -19.67
CA THR A 53 6.05 4.37 -21.11
C THR A 53 4.52 4.37 -21.32
N GLU A 54 3.80 3.65 -20.47
CA GLU A 54 2.34 3.54 -20.49
C GLU A 54 1.61 4.75 -19.93
N ARG A 55 2.31 5.57 -19.13
CA ARG A 55 1.84 6.85 -18.56
C ARG A 55 0.45 6.76 -17.91
N PRO A 56 0.22 5.89 -16.92
CA PRO A 56 -1.02 5.93 -16.17
C PRO A 56 -1.14 7.25 -15.41
N ASP A 57 -2.37 7.69 -15.16
CA ASP A 57 -2.63 8.89 -14.35
C ASP A 57 -2.14 8.70 -12.92
N LYS A 58 -2.33 7.49 -12.36
CA LYS A 58 -1.94 7.18 -10.98
C LYS A 58 -1.33 5.78 -10.82
N LEU A 59 -0.34 5.69 -9.95
CA LEU A 59 0.10 4.45 -9.34
C LEU A 59 -0.25 4.47 -7.85
N VAL A 60 -1.10 3.53 -7.43
CA VAL A 60 -1.48 3.29 -6.04
C VAL A 60 -0.71 2.09 -5.51
N ILE A 61 0.08 2.29 -4.46
CA ILE A 61 0.86 1.26 -3.78
C ILE A 61 0.19 0.98 -2.43
N LEU A 62 -0.39 -0.20 -2.27
CA LEU A 62 -1.13 -0.61 -1.06
C LEU A 62 -0.23 -1.33 -0.05
N GLY A 63 0.92 -0.74 0.29
CA GLY A 63 1.82 -1.24 1.33
C GLY A 63 2.69 -2.45 0.94
N ASP A 64 3.62 -2.76 1.84
CA ASP A 64 4.54 -3.91 1.79
C ASP A 64 5.32 -4.01 0.48
N LEU A 65 5.72 -2.86 -0.08
CA LEU A 65 6.61 -2.85 -1.24
C LEU A 65 8.00 -3.32 -0.84
N PHE A 66 8.53 -2.80 0.26
CA PHE A 66 9.84 -3.18 0.78
C PHE A 66 9.68 -4.23 1.88
N GLU A 67 10.58 -5.21 1.93
CA GLU A 67 10.61 -6.17 3.04
C GLU A 67 10.96 -5.48 4.37
N PHE A 68 11.73 -4.38 4.31
CA PHE A 68 11.92 -3.50 5.44
C PHE A 68 12.22 -2.08 4.96
N TRP A 69 11.36 -1.13 5.35
CA TRP A 69 11.65 0.28 5.19
C TRP A 69 11.31 1.07 6.43
N THR A 70 12.21 1.98 6.78
CA THR A 70 11.95 2.98 7.81
C THR A 70 12.60 4.30 7.41
N GLY A 71 11.78 5.31 7.10
CA GLY A 71 12.26 6.62 6.61
C GLY A 71 12.89 7.51 7.70
N PHE A 72 13.38 6.92 8.80
CA PHE A 72 14.02 7.68 9.86
C PHE A 72 15.45 8.07 9.50
N ASN A 73 15.84 9.28 9.92
CA ASN A 73 17.17 9.84 9.76
C ASN A 73 17.68 9.90 8.30
N GLY A 74 16.76 9.93 7.32
CA GLY A 74 17.13 9.95 5.90
C GLY A 74 17.87 8.71 5.41
N VAL A 75 17.84 7.61 6.19
CA VAL A 75 18.52 6.37 5.82
C VAL A 75 17.78 5.73 4.66
N ILE A 76 18.52 5.49 3.59
CA ILE A 76 18.04 4.73 2.43
C ILE A 76 18.98 3.55 2.26
N TYR A 77 18.40 2.37 2.13
CA TYR A 77 19.16 1.18 1.81
C TYR A 77 19.53 1.19 0.32
N SER A 78 20.83 1.23 0.02
CA SER A 78 21.35 1.41 -1.35
C SER A 78 20.84 0.36 -2.33
N HIS A 79 20.55 -0.86 -1.86
CA HIS A 79 20.02 -1.92 -2.70
C HIS A 79 18.60 -1.61 -3.25
N TYR A 80 17.88 -0.64 -2.70
CA TYR A 80 16.59 -0.17 -3.24
C TYR A 80 16.71 0.94 -4.28
N PHE A 81 17.91 1.50 -4.52
CA PHE A 81 18.10 2.59 -5.49
C PHE A 81 17.54 2.31 -6.89
N PRO A 82 17.66 1.10 -7.48
CA PRO A 82 17.06 0.81 -8.78
C PRO A 82 15.53 1.02 -8.80
N VAL A 83 14.86 0.63 -7.72
CA VAL A 83 13.39 0.78 -7.57
C VAL A 83 13.01 2.25 -7.43
N LEU A 84 13.77 3.00 -6.62
CA LEU A 84 13.55 4.43 -6.44
C LEU A 84 13.72 5.21 -7.75
N LYS A 85 14.67 4.80 -8.59
CA LYS A 85 14.85 5.36 -9.94
C LYS A 85 13.65 5.05 -10.85
N GLY A 86 13.11 3.83 -10.80
CA GLY A 86 11.87 3.49 -11.52
C GLY A 86 10.68 4.38 -11.12
N PHE A 87 10.53 4.69 -9.83
CA PHE A 87 9.52 5.64 -9.38
C PHE A 87 9.78 7.08 -9.83
N GLU A 88 11.06 7.50 -9.87
CA GLU A 88 11.43 8.80 -10.42
C GLU A 88 11.06 8.90 -11.92
N HIS A 89 11.28 7.84 -12.70
CA HIS A 89 10.86 7.79 -14.11
C HIS A 89 9.34 7.96 -14.25
N LEU A 90 8.54 7.28 -13.42
CA LEU A 90 7.07 7.44 -13.41
C LEU A 90 6.64 8.86 -13.06
N LYS A 91 7.22 9.44 -12.00
CA LYS A 91 6.97 10.83 -11.62
C LYS A 91 7.28 11.79 -12.78
N ASN A 92 8.43 11.61 -13.43
CA ASN A 92 8.85 12.44 -14.57
C ASN A 92 7.97 12.23 -15.81
N ALA A 93 7.35 11.06 -15.95
CA ALA A 93 6.36 10.77 -16.98
C ALA A 93 4.96 11.38 -16.69
N GLY A 94 4.77 11.98 -15.50
CA GLY A 94 3.53 12.65 -15.09
C GLY A 94 2.60 11.80 -14.23
N THR A 95 2.99 10.57 -13.86
CA THR A 95 2.16 9.69 -13.03
C THR A 95 2.16 10.16 -11.56
N GLU A 96 0.97 10.36 -10.98
CA GLU A 96 0.83 10.63 -9.55
C GLU A 96 1.01 9.34 -8.74
N ILE A 97 1.84 9.38 -7.71
CA ILE A 97 2.08 8.22 -6.83
C ILE A 97 1.33 8.42 -5.52
N ILE A 98 0.46 7.46 -5.20
CA ILE A 98 -0.22 7.33 -3.91
C ILE A 98 0.33 6.09 -3.22
N TYR A 99 0.86 6.23 -2.01
CA TYR A 99 1.49 5.14 -1.28
C TYR A 99 0.91 5.01 0.11
N LEU A 100 0.29 3.88 0.41
CA LEU A 100 -0.17 3.51 1.74
C LEU A 100 0.90 2.68 2.44
N GLU A 101 1.21 3.00 3.70
CA GLU A 101 2.14 2.22 4.52
C GLU A 101 1.57 0.82 4.80
N GLY A 102 2.42 -0.20 4.70
CA GLY A 102 2.12 -1.55 5.15
C GLY A 102 2.67 -1.83 6.54
N ASN A 103 2.93 -3.11 6.81
CA ASN A 103 3.52 -3.59 8.05
C ASN A 103 5.02 -3.88 7.95
N HIS A 104 5.57 -3.93 6.74
CA HIS A 104 7.01 -4.02 6.48
C HIS A 104 7.65 -2.65 6.17
N ASP A 105 6.86 -1.70 5.67
CA ASP A 105 7.31 -0.40 5.22
C ASP A 105 6.52 0.76 5.86
N PHE A 106 7.13 1.41 6.85
CA PHE A 106 6.46 2.43 7.65
C PHE A 106 7.32 3.68 7.82
N SER A 107 6.68 4.80 8.15
CA SER A 107 7.30 6.13 8.13
C SER A 107 7.90 6.46 6.76
N LEU A 108 7.15 6.20 5.69
CA LEU A 108 7.55 6.44 4.30
C LEU A 108 7.56 7.93 3.93
N GLY A 109 6.64 8.70 4.53
CA GLY A 109 6.35 10.09 4.19
C GLY A 109 7.58 11.00 4.07
N PRO A 110 8.48 11.05 5.07
CA PRO A 110 9.65 11.93 5.02
C PRO A 110 10.50 11.78 3.76
N PHE A 111 10.61 10.57 3.21
CA PHE A 111 11.36 10.32 1.99
C PHE A 111 10.48 10.41 0.74
N PHE A 112 9.39 9.65 0.69
CA PHE A 112 8.58 9.51 -0.53
C PHE A 112 7.84 10.79 -0.91
N THR A 113 7.35 11.56 0.07
CA THR A 113 6.73 12.86 -0.20
C THR A 113 7.76 13.89 -0.65
N GLY A 114 8.93 13.95 0.00
CA GLY A 114 9.98 14.92 -0.36
C GLY A 114 10.66 14.62 -1.70
N PHE A 115 11.04 13.37 -1.94
CA PHE A 115 11.79 12.96 -3.13
C PHE A 115 10.87 12.77 -4.35
N LEU A 116 9.78 12.02 -4.18
CA LEU A 116 8.90 11.66 -5.31
C LEU A 116 7.68 12.56 -5.45
N GLY A 117 7.39 13.44 -4.49
CA GLY A 117 6.11 14.17 -4.47
C GLY A 117 4.91 13.24 -4.25
N ALA A 118 5.14 12.04 -3.72
CA ALA A 118 4.10 11.04 -3.52
C ALA A 118 3.18 11.43 -2.35
N LYS A 119 1.89 11.13 -2.49
CA LYS A 119 0.93 11.21 -1.39
C LYS A 119 1.03 9.96 -0.53
N VAL A 120 1.55 10.11 0.68
CA VAL A 120 1.79 8.98 1.58
C VAL A 120 0.74 8.95 2.71
N TYR A 121 0.08 7.81 2.88
CA TYR A 121 -0.94 7.60 3.90
C TYR A 121 -0.53 6.47 4.85
N ARG A 122 -0.68 6.68 6.16
CA ARG A 122 -0.19 5.73 7.17
C ARG A 122 -1.11 4.53 7.42
N ASP A 123 -2.41 4.71 7.16
CA ASP A 123 -3.44 3.71 7.49
C ASP A 123 -4.43 3.52 6.33
N SER A 124 -4.99 4.62 5.82
CA SER A 124 -5.91 4.58 4.69
C SER A 124 -5.95 5.90 3.93
N ALA A 125 -6.42 5.82 2.69
CA ALA A 125 -6.71 6.96 1.83
C ALA A 125 -8.17 6.91 1.37
N THR A 126 -8.76 8.07 1.15
CA THR A 126 -10.04 8.21 0.46
C THR A 126 -9.80 8.98 -0.83
N ILE A 127 -10.24 8.43 -1.96
CA ILE A 127 -10.21 9.16 -3.24
C ILE A 127 -11.60 9.15 -3.85
N GLU A 128 -11.92 10.20 -4.61
CA GLU A 128 -13.16 10.30 -5.37
C GLU A 128 -12.84 10.21 -6.86
N LEU A 129 -13.52 9.28 -7.54
CA LEU A 129 -13.31 8.99 -8.95
C LEU A 129 -14.63 8.55 -9.59
N ASP A 130 -14.97 9.11 -10.74
CA ASP A 130 -16.22 8.79 -11.46
C ASP A 130 -17.47 8.92 -10.58
N GLY A 131 -17.48 9.91 -9.68
CA GLY A 131 -18.55 10.12 -8.70
C GLY A 131 -18.64 9.07 -7.58
N LYS A 132 -17.68 8.13 -7.51
CA LYS A 132 -17.60 7.06 -6.51
C LYS A 132 -16.54 7.37 -5.46
N ARG A 133 -16.82 7.01 -4.21
CA ARG A 133 -15.89 7.14 -3.08
C ARG A 133 -15.13 5.83 -2.86
N PHE A 134 -13.82 5.88 -2.96
CA PHE A 134 -12.93 4.74 -2.78
C PHE A 134 -12.29 4.79 -1.40
N TYR A 135 -12.30 3.66 -0.69
CA TYR A 135 -11.50 3.44 0.49
C TYR A 135 -10.29 2.58 0.11
N LEU A 136 -9.09 3.10 0.32
CA LEU A 136 -7.84 2.40 0.05
C LEU A 136 -7.13 2.12 1.38
N ALA A 137 -6.66 0.89 1.60
CA ALA A 137 -5.79 0.54 2.73
C ALA A 137 -4.94 -0.68 2.39
N HIS A 138 -3.84 -0.89 3.11
CA HIS A 138 -3.06 -2.14 2.99
C HIS A 138 -3.87 -3.35 3.48
N GLY A 139 -4.47 -3.28 4.67
CA GLY A 139 -5.43 -4.29 5.16
C GLY A 139 -4.94 -5.09 6.38
N ASP A 140 -3.70 -4.88 6.79
CA ASP A 140 -3.11 -5.37 8.05
C ASP A 140 -3.88 -4.94 9.30
N ILE A 141 -4.49 -3.75 9.29
CA ILE A 141 -5.29 -3.20 10.40
C ILE A 141 -6.51 -4.07 10.77
N VAL A 142 -6.86 -5.04 9.94
CA VAL A 142 -7.97 -5.97 10.16
C VAL A 142 -7.53 -7.16 11.02
N ASP A 143 -6.24 -7.35 11.28
CA ASP A 143 -5.71 -8.41 12.13
C ASP A 143 -6.15 -8.21 13.61
N PRO A 144 -6.90 -9.17 14.20
CA PRO A 144 -7.33 -9.10 15.60
C PRO A 144 -6.22 -9.48 16.59
N SER A 145 -5.06 -9.95 16.14
CA SER A 145 -3.98 -10.42 16.99
C SER A 145 -3.43 -9.30 17.88
N LEU A 146 -3.57 -9.46 19.20
CA LEU A 146 -3.05 -8.50 20.17
C LEU A 146 -1.53 -8.35 20.05
N GLY A 147 -0.82 -9.46 19.82
CA GLY A 147 0.63 -9.46 19.65
C GLY A 147 1.06 -8.66 18.41
N TYR A 148 0.37 -8.87 17.29
CA TYR A 148 0.61 -8.11 16.06
C TYR A 148 0.33 -6.63 16.26
N ASN A 149 -0.83 -6.29 16.85
CA ASN A 149 -1.21 -4.89 17.09
C ASN A 149 -0.23 -4.18 18.04
N LEU A 150 0.25 -4.86 19.09
CA LEU A 150 1.25 -4.33 19.99
C LEU A 150 2.60 -4.13 19.28
N TRP A 151 3.00 -5.08 18.43
CA TRP A 151 4.21 -4.98 17.62
C TRP A 151 4.15 -3.82 16.64
N ARG A 152 3.04 -3.68 15.90
CA ARG A 152 2.77 -2.56 15.00
C ARG A 152 2.80 -1.22 15.74
N TRP A 153 2.19 -1.15 16.92
CA TRP A 153 2.24 0.03 17.79
C TRP A 153 3.68 0.35 18.21
N PHE A 154 4.45 -0.65 18.62
CA PHE A 154 5.85 -0.49 19.00
C PHE A 154 6.71 0.05 17.85
N LEU A 155 6.61 -0.53 16.65
CA LEU A 155 7.34 -0.09 15.46
C LEU A 155 7.00 1.36 15.04
N ARG A 156 5.80 1.83 15.39
CA ARG A 156 5.34 3.19 15.12
C ARG A 156 5.60 4.16 16.29
N SER A 157 6.20 3.68 17.38
CA SER A 157 6.44 4.46 18.59
C SER A 157 7.69 5.37 18.51
N PRO A 158 7.77 6.45 19.30
CA PRO A 158 8.99 7.24 19.45
C PRO A 158 10.19 6.44 19.99
N ILE A 159 9.93 5.39 20.77
CA ILE A 159 10.98 4.52 21.32
C ILE A 159 11.68 3.77 20.21
N PHE A 160 10.92 3.19 19.27
CA PHE A 160 11.53 2.51 18.13
C PHE A 160 12.30 3.47 17.21
N ARG A 161 11.80 4.71 17.05
CA ARG A 161 12.55 5.77 16.37
C ARG A 161 13.91 6.03 17.04
N LEU A 162 13.96 6.10 18.37
CA LEU A 162 15.23 6.29 19.09
C LEU A 162 16.19 5.12 18.88
N ILE A 163 15.69 3.88 18.91
CA ILE A 163 16.50 2.68 18.60
C ILE A 163 17.13 2.82 17.21
N LEU A 164 16.35 3.22 16.20
CA LEU A 164 16.83 3.40 14.83
C LEU A 164 17.84 4.54 14.67
N MET A 165 17.88 5.51 15.58
CA MET A 165 18.89 6.57 15.57
C MET A 165 20.25 6.10 16.13
N VAL A 166 20.26 5.11 17.02
CA VAL A 166 21.48 4.65 17.69
C VAL A 166 22.05 3.40 17.03
N VAL A 167 21.18 2.51 16.52
CA VAL A 167 21.60 1.24 15.96
C VAL A 167 21.98 1.40 14.49
N HIS A 168 23.17 0.91 14.12
CA HIS A 168 23.66 0.99 12.75
C HIS A 168 22.67 0.35 11.75
N PRO A 169 22.35 1.02 10.61
CA PRO A 169 21.34 0.54 9.65
C PRO A 169 21.56 -0.89 9.14
N SER A 170 22.80 -1.30 8.94
CA SER A 170 23.13 -2.66 8.48
C SER A 170 22.80 -3.73 9.53
N PHE A 171 22.87 -3.41 10.82
CA PHE A 171 22.48 -4.32 11.89
C PHE A 171 20.96 -4.40 12.00
N MET A 172 20.27 -3.25 11.90
CA MET A 172 18.80 -3.21 11.86
C MET A 172 18.24 -4.01 10.68
N TRP A 173 18.84 -3.88 9.50
CA TRP A 173 18.52 -4.70 8.34
C TRP A 173 18.61 -6.20 8.63
N LYS A 174 19.72 -6.65 9.23
CA LYS A 174 19.92 -8.06 9.61
C LYS A 174 18.89 -8.56 10.63
N ILE A 175 18.42 -7.71 11.54
CA ILE A 175 17.35 -8.06 12.48
C ILE A 175 16.03 -8.17 11.72
N ALA A 176 15.69 -7.17 10.91
CA ALA A 176 14.44 -7.14 10.15
C ALA A 176 14.29 -8.37 9.25
N MET A 177 15.35 -8.75 8.51
CA MET A 177 15.33 -9.95 7.67
C MET A 177 15.08 -11.22 8.47
N ARG A 178 15.73 -11.38 9.63
CA ARG A 178 15.50 -12.54 10.52
C ARG A 178 14.09 -12.59 11.09
N LEU A 179 13.52 -11.43 11.45
CA LEU A 179 12.14 -11.36 11.95
C LEU A 179 11.14 -11.69 10.85
N SER A 180 11.34 -11.17 9.64
CA SER A 180 10.53 -11.51 8.45
C SER A 180 10.58 -13.02 8.16
N ASP A 181 11.77 -13.62 8.13
CA ASP A 181 11.91 -15.06 7.87
C ASP A 181 11.24 -15.92 8.93
N ARG A 182 11.24 -15.48 10.20
CA ARG A 182 10.50 -16.14 11.28
C ARG A 182 8.98 -16.01 11.15
N GLY A 183 8.49 -14.84 10.74
CA GLY A 183 7.05 -14.62 10.52
C GLY A 183 6.48 -15.60 9.48
N LYS A 184 7.30 -15.98 8.49
CA LYS A 184 6.93 -16.95 7.44
C LYS A 184 6.79 -18.39 7.95
N LEU A 185 7.26 -18.72 9.16
CA LEU A 185 7.13 -20.07 9.74
C LEU A 185 5.73 -20.35 10.29
N TYR A 186 4.99 -19.30 10.66
CA TYR A 186 3.64 -19.42 11.23
C TYR A 186 2.66 -18.48 10.53
N PRO A 187 2.47 -18.61 9.20
CA PRO A 187 1.60 -17.72 8.45
C PRO A 187 0.14 -17.99 8.82
N GLU A 188 -0.63 -16.94 9.03
CA GLU A 188 -2.09 -17.07 9.03
C GLU A 188 -2.56 -17.48 7.63
N ARG A 189 -3.61 -18.31 7.55
CA ARG A 189 -4.17 -18.70 6.25
C ARG A 189 -4.72 -17.48 5.53
N ALA A 190 -4.28 -17.27 4.29
CA ALA A 190 -4.75 -16.18 3.42
C ALA A 190 -6.29 -16.11 3.35
N SER A 191 -6.98 -17.27 3.29
CA SER A 191 -8.44 -17.33 3.28
C SER A 191 -9.11 -16.81 4.57
N THR A 192 -8.43 -16.88 5.72
CA THR A 192 -8.92 -16.30 6.97
C THR A 192 -8.79 -14.78 6.94
N ILE A 193 -7.63 -14.26 6.52
CA ILE A 193 -7.39 -12.82 6.36
C ILE A 193 -8.43 -12.23 5.41
N GLU A 194 -8.57 -12.85 4.25
CA GLU A 194 -9.49 -12.46 3.19
C GLU A 194 -10.97 -12.46 3.64
N ARG A 195 -11.38 -13.45 4.47
CA ARG A 195 -12.72 -13.43 5.08
C ARG A 195 -12.93 -12.19 5.96
N ARG A 196 -11.92 -11.81 6.75
CA ARG A 196 -12.02 -10.59 7.57
C ARG A 196 -12.00 -9.33 6.72
N HIS A 197 -11.24 -9.30 5.63
CA HIS A 197 -11.22 -8.20 4.66
C HIS A 197 -12.59 -7.97 4.03
N ARG A 198 -13.30 -9.04 3.61
CA ARG A 198 -14.70 -8.93 3.15
C ARG A 198 -15.61 -8.28 4.18
N GLU A 199 -15.54 -8.72 5.43
CA GLU A 199 -16.36 -8.14 6.50
C GLU A 199 -16.00 -6.69 6.81
N PHE A 200 -14.71 -6.35 6.74
CA PHE A 200 -14.27 -4.96 6.84
C PHE A 200 -14.77 -4.12 5.67
N ALA A 201 -14.72 -4.63 4.45
CA ALA A 201 -15.20 -3.96 3.25
C ALA A 201 -16.71 -3.69 3.33
N LYS A 202 -17.52 -4.66 3.76
CA LYS A 202 -18.95 -4.46 4.02
C LYS A 202 -19.20 -3.30 4.99
N ARG A 203 -18.44 -3.23 6.09
CA ARG A 203 -18.56 -2.12 7.06
C ARG A 203 -18.23 -0.76 6.44
N ARG A 204 -17.21 -0.68 5.56
CA ARG A 204 -16.87 0.56 4.85
C ARG A 204 -17.91 0.92 3.79
N ILE A 205 -18.47 -0.05 3.09
CA ILE A 205 -19.56 0.18 2.14
C ILE A 205 -20.79 0.75 2.87
N MET A 206 -21.16 0.18 4.02
CA MET A 206 -22.24 0.73 4.87
C MET A 206 -21.94 2.14 5.40
N ALA A 207 -20.66 2.51 5.52
CA ALA A 207 -20.22 3.86 5.90
C ALA A 207 -20.18 4.84 4.72
N GLY A 208 -20.69 4.45 3.54
CA GLY A 208 -20.88 5.33 2.39
C GLY A 208 -19.74 5.33 1.37
N TYR A 209 -18.87 4.32 1.39
CA TYR A 209 -17.92 4.07 0.30
C TYR A 209 -18.56 3.19 -0.79
N ASP A 210 -18.22 3.46 -2.05
CA ASP A 210 -18.66 2.68 -3.21
C ASP A 210 -17.71 1.52 -3.49
N VAL A 211 -16.42 1.75 -3.22
CA VAL A 211 -15.34 0.82 -3.53
C VAL A 211 -14.40 0.74 -2.34
N VAL A 212 -13.98 -0.48 -2.01
CA VAL A 212 -12.98 -0.76 -0.98
C VAL A 212 -11.87 -1.58 -1.63
N VAL A 213 -10.65 -1.05 -1.63
CA VAL A 213 -9.48 -1.74 -2.16
C VAL A 213 -8.53 -2.05 -1.00
N LEU A 214 -8.25 -3.34 -0.80
CA LEU A 214 -7.30 -3.84 0.21
C LEU A 214 -6.23 -4.73 -0.46
N ALA A 215 -5.14 -4.99 0.24
CA ALA A 215 -4.06 -5.89 -0.14
C ALA A 215 -3.83 -6.92 0.99
N HIS A 216 -2.60 -7.33 1.28
CA HIS A 216 -2.20 -8.10 2.47
C HIS A 216 -2.72 -9.56 2.58
N SER A 217 -3.88 -9.90 2.00
CA SER A 217 -4.33 -11.29 1.88
C SER A 217 -3.63 -12.04 0.74
N HIS A 218 -2.99 -11.31 -0.18
CA HIS A 218 -2.35 -11.79 -1.42
C HIS A 218 -3.32 -12.49 -2.39
N ILE A 219 -4.63 -12.52 -2.07
CA ILE A 219 -5.69 -13.10 -2.89
C ILE A 219 -6.21 -12.02 -3.83
N GLN A 220 -5.85 -12.14 -5.10
CA GLN A 220 -6.31 -11.24 -6.15
C GLN A 220 -7.79 -11.52 -6.46
N GLY A 221 -8.63 -10.49 -6.48
CA GLY A 221 -10.05 -10.65 -6.71
C GLY A 221 -10.81 -9.33 -6.81
N ILE A 222 -11.95 -9.37 -7.50
CA ILE A 222 -12.93 -8.29 -7.53
C ILE A 222 -14.28 -8.93 -7.21
N GLU A 223 -14.98 -8.38 -6.23
CA GLU A 223 -16.23 -8.94 -5.73
C GLU A 223 -17.23 -7.82 -5.49
N ARG A 224 -18.46 -8.02 -5.97
CA ARG A 224 -19.59 -7.17 -5.60
C ARG A 224 -20.14 -7.65 -4.26
N LEU A 225 -20.15 -6.76 -3.28
CA LEU A 225 -20.67 -7.04 -1.96
C LEU A 225 -22.00 -6.31 -1.77
N THR A 226 -23.05 -7.08 -1.49
CA THR A 226 -24.35 -6.55 -1.09
C THR A 226 -24.38 -6.41 0.43
N THR A 227 -24.77 -5.23 0.91
CA THR A 227 -25.03 -4.94 2.32
C THR A 227 -26.49 -4.55 2.49
N ASP A 228 -26.99 -4.49 3.73
CA ASP A 228 -28.38 -4.13 4.02
C ASP A 228 -28.79 -2.74 3.48
N ARG A 229 -27.83 -1.84 3.24
CA ARG A 229 -28.08 -0.45 2.83
C ARG A 229 -27.67 -0.12 1.40
N LYS A 230 -26.68 -0.83 0.85
CA LYS A 230 -26.06 -0.48 -0.43
C LYS A 230 -25.20 -1.63 -0.96
N GLU A 231 -25.03 -1.69 -2.28
CA GLU A 231 -24.00 -2.49 -2.92
C GLU A 231 -22.71 -1.71 -3.12
N GLY A 232 -21.57 -2.39 -2.95
CA GLY A 232 -20.27 -1.83 -3.27
C GLY A 232 -19.33 -2.87 -3.84
N ILE A 233 -18.15 -2.43 -4.25
CA ILE A 233 -17.10 -3.30 -4.79
C ILE A 233 -16.02 -3.47 -3.73
N TYR A 234 -15.64 -4.72 -3.48
CA TYR A 234 -14.39 -5.07 -2.82
C TYR A 234 -13.41 -5.54 -3.88
N ALA A 235 -12.19 -5.00 -3.87
CA ALA A 235 -11.15 -5.38 -4.80
C ALA A 235 -9.81 -5.58 -4.08
N ASN A 236 -9.01 -6.49 -4.59
CA ASN A 236 -7.67 -6.77 -4.11
C ASN A 236 -6.73 -7.05 -5.30
N PRO A 237 -5.62 -6.30 -5.46
CA PRO A 237 -4.72 -6.50 -6.58
C PRO A 237 -3.93 -7.82 -6.49
N GLY A 238 -3.94 -8.48 -5.34
CA GLY A 238 -3.05 -9.59 -5.00
C GLY A 238 -1.62 -9.10 -4.75
N GLY A 239 -0.75 -10.04 -4.38
CA GLY A 239 0.64 -9.72 -4.13
C GLY A 239 1.51 -9.76 -5.38
N TRP A 240 2.37 -8.75 -5.50
CA TRP A 240 3.37 -8.65 -6.56
C TRP A 240 4.36 -9.82 -6.47
N ARG A 241 4.82 -10.16 -5.27
CA ARG A 241 5.88 -11.16 -5.05
C ARG A 241 5.54 -12.55 -5.56
N GLU A 242 4.26 -12.95 -5.55
CA GLU A 242 3.84 -14.30 -5.93
C GLU A 242 3.83 -14.51 -7.44
N ALA A 243 3.37 -13.52 -8.21
CA ALA A 243 3.09 -13.68 -9.63
C ALA A 243 3.04 -12.36 -10.42
N CYS A 244 3.75 -11.33 -9.95
CA CYS A 244 3.79 -9.98 -10.53
C CYS A 244 2.38 -9.45 -10.83
N LYS A 245 1.47 -9.67 -9.89
CA LYS A 245 0.07 -9.28 -10.01
C LYS A 245 -0.07 -7.78 -9.80
N TYR A 246 -0.97 -7.20 -10.57
CA TYR A 246 -1.39 -5.83 -10.42
C TYR A 246 -2.85 -5.71 -10.85
N MET A 247 -3.47 -4.57 -10.54
CA MET A 247 -4.84 -4.29 -10.95
C MET A 247 -4.89 -2.93 -11.64
N VAL A 248 -5.78 -2.80 -12.62
CA VAL A 248 -6.03 -1.54 -13.33
C VAL A 248 -7.47 -1.14 -13.10
N TYR A 249 -7.70 0.14 -12.82
CA TYR A 249 -9.01 0.77 -12.92
C TYR A 249 -9.00 1.74 -14.09
N GLN A 250 -9.96 1.59 -15.00
CA GLN A 250 -10.13 2.43 -16.17
C GLN A 250 -11.58 2.31 -16.65
N ASP A 251 -12.16 3.41 -17.16
CA ASP A 251 -13.53 3.41 -17.72
C ASP A 251 -14.61 2.88 -16.76
N GLY A 252 -14.44 3.11 -15.45
CA GLY A 252 -15.38 2.63 -14.45
C GLY A 252 -15.21 1.16 -14.02
N GLU A 253 -14.28 0.43 -14.65
CA GLU A 253 -14.08 -1.02 -14.49
C GLU A 253 -12.72 -1.38 -13.88
N PHE A 254 -12.70 -2.49 -13.14
CA PHE A 254 -11.48 -3.08 -12.61
C PHE A 254 -11.04 -4.28 -13.46
N MET A 255 -9.75 -4.34 -13.77
CA MET A 255 -9.11 -5.45 -14.48
C MET A 255 -7.97 -6.02 -13.65
N LEU A 256 -8.00 -7.32 -13.40
CA LEU A 256 -6.90 -8.05 -12.79
C LEU A 256 -5.87 -8.42 -13.85
N LYS A 257 -4.61 -8.10 -13.62
CA LYS A 257 -3.52 -8.34 -14.57
C LYS A 257 -2.32 -9.00 -13.89
N LYS A 258 -1.42 -9.50 -14.73
CA LYS A 258 -0.10 -10.04 -14.35
C LYS A 258 0.93 -9.49 -15.32
N TYR A 259 2.09 -9.13 -14.81
CA TYR A 259 3.23 -8.75 -15.63
C TYR A 259 4.08 -9.99 -15.94
N SER A 260 4.47 -10.17 -17.20
CA SER A 260 5.18 -11.35 -17.71
C SER A 260 6.31 -10.98 -18.62
#